data_AF-A0A7J7IL71-F1
#
_entry.id   AF-A0A7J7IL71-F1
#
_cell.length_a   1.000
_cell.length_b   1.000
_cell.length_c   1.000
_cell.angle_alpha   90.00
_cell.angle_beta   90.00
_cell.angle_gamma   90.00
#
_symmetry.space_group_name_H-M   'P 1'
#
loop_
_entity.id
_entity.type
_entity.pdbx_description
1 polymer ?
#
loop_
_entity_poly.entity_id
_entity_poly.type
_entity_poly.pdbx_seq_one_letter_code
_entity_poly.pdbx_strand_id
1 'polypeptide(L)'
;MTILYKDPVATFGKDYVLPLSWLRLFFYWHGSLVQRLLFEILGWLSLAVLVIALKLYVAAWTHEFLVVLSILANVLSPILTFMLGFYTSTIYSRWWDARTAMCGTAQMAAYNIAMEMTQFIYNDKDPIMAARVKQRIVRWCNLAFGLVLREVITDGAHLYDSFDSMEQLGMMTPEERQRIEHDVDRVRFTLPLMWAGHTFTRLRDQKHNFGVTHWVHLQLSQQLASLRQGLGSMYVFVTVPVPLMYRQLVSATVRIYILVVVLLAGNLQLLSSSGAVSDFGNYSWTDMVYIVSVFFIYIGWLHVADELANPYRIAPDGLDFDDYLSSQRADHATMVDDDSIRLPTVDSIHHEPLPGDPDWNCPFVWRDHAYEAVPGWNKYKQYIRTIKAERKEGHANTYDFFHRMRQRLLSDDETFATDDSGPFAGDWAQSIGLEGAETTRGTTRCWTGPPSRIHYYGF
;
A
#
# COMPACT_ATOMS: atom_id res chain seq x y z
N MET A 1 2.45 4.53 -8.32
CA MET A 1 2.65 4.52 -6.86
C MET A 1 1.32 4.78 -6.19
N THR A 2 0.93 3.92 -5.23
CA THR A 2 -0.35 4.01 -4.50
C THR A 2 -0.50 5.34 -3.75
N ILE A 3 -1.70 5.93 -3.75
CA ILE A 3 -1.95 7.23 -3.12
C ILE A 3 -2.20 7.04 -1.62
N LEU A 4 -1.22 7.43 -0.80
CA LEU A 4 -1.33 7.37 0.66
C LEU A 4 -2.01 8.63 1.22
N TYR A 5 -3.30 8.53 1.55
CA TYR A 5 -4.10 9.63 2.12
C TYR A 5 -4.52 9.42 3.59
N LYS A 6 -3.96 8.42 4.28
CA LYS A 6 -4.36 8.06 5.66
C LYS A 6 -4.14 9.20 6.66
N ASP A 7 -2.95 9.83 6.68
CA ASP A 7 -2.63 10.84 7.68
C ASP A 7 -3.46 12.14 7.55
N PRO A 8 -3.73 12.68 6.35
CA PRO A 8 -4.55 13.89 6.19
C PRO A 8 -6.04 13.72 6.54
N VAL A 9 -6.57 12.48 6.52
CA VAL A 9 -8.01 12.17 6.70
C VAL A 9 -8.30 11.54 8.07
N ALA A 10 -7.31 10.89 8.69
CA ALA A 10 -7.47 10.22 9.99
C ALA A 10 -7.86 11.17 11.12
N THR A 11 -7.50 12.45 11.03
CA THR A 11 -7.94 13.46 11.99
C THR A 11 -9.19 14.18 11.48
N PHE A 12 -10.35 13.82 12.01
CA PHE A 12 -11.54 14.69 12.01
C PHE A 12 -11.23 15.96 12.83
N GLY A 13 -10.52 16.91 12.22
CA GLY A 13 -10.37 18.27 12.76
C GLY A 13 -9.57 18.45 14.05
N LYS A 14 -8.69 17.50 14.43
CA LYS A 14 -7.78 17.70 15.59
C LYS A 14 -6.62 18.66 15.29
N ASP A 15 -6.27 18.85 14.02
CA ASP A 15 -5.53 20.03 13.58
C ASP A 15 -6.56 21.13 13.30
N TYR A 16 -6.61 22.17 14.15
CA TYR A 16 -7.54 23.31 14.15
C TYR A 16 -7.52 24.18 12.87
N VAL A 17 -7.59 23.59 11.68
CA VAL A 17 -7.52 24.38 10.43
C VAL A 17 -8.78 24.31 9.59
N LEU A 18 -9.71 23.33 9.71
CA LEU A 18 -11.09 23.43 9.20
C LEU A 18 -11.90 22.13 9.48
N PRO A 19 -13.19 22.18 9.87
CA PRO A 19 -14.11 21.03 10.01
C PRO A 19 -14.46 20.32 8.69
N LEU A 20 -13.74 20.62 7.60
CA LEU A 20 -13.97 20.16 6.24
C LEU A 20 -12.72 19.46 5.66
N SER A 21 -11.94 18.77 6.49
CA SER A 21 -10.73 18.05 6.04
C SER A 21 -11.00 17.05 4.90
N TRP A 22 -12.19 16.45 4.89
CA TRP A 22 -12.67 15.58 3.81
C TRP A 22 -12.82 16.32 2.46
N LEU A 23 -13.07 17.64 2.44
CA LEU A 23 -13.10 18.42 1.19
C LEU A 23 -11.74 18.44 0.50
N ARG A 24 -10.63 18.31 1.24
CA ARG A 24 -9.28 18.24 0.65
C ARG A 24 -9.16 17.07 -0.31
N LEU A 25 -9.90 15.98 -0.10
CA LEU A 25 -9.93 14.82 -1.01
C LEU A 25 -10.42 15.19 -2.42
N PHE A 26 -11.40 16.10 -2.52
CA PHE A 26 -11.94 16.54 -3.82
C PHE A 26 -10.99 17.47 -4.59
N PHE A 27 -10.00 18.06 -3.91
CA PHE A 27 -9.00 18.92 -4.53
C PHE A 27 -7.71 18.18 -4.95
N TYR A 28 -7.60 16.88 -4.63
CA TYR A 28 -6.55 16.05 -5.24
C TYR A 28 -6.92 15.77 -6.69
N TRP A 29 -6.04 16.17 -7.61
CA TRP A 29 -6.27 15.97 -9.05
C TRP A 29 -5.76 14.61 -9.53
N HIS A 30 -4.50 14.29 -9.21
CA HIS A 30 -3.82 13.10 -9.75
C HIS A 30 -4.46 11.80 -9.22
N GLY A 31 -4.91 10.94 -10.13
CA GLY A 31 -5.58 9.69 -9.79
C GLY A 31 -7.00 9.87 -9.24
N SER A 32 -7.56 11.08 -9.34
CA SER A 32 -8.91 11.36 -8.87
C SER A 32 -9.96 10.85 -9.85
N LEU A 33 -11.14 10.57 -9.30
CA LEU A 33 -12.32 10.24 -10.10
C LEU A 33 -12.69 11.38 -11.07
N VAL A 34 -12.52 12.64 -10.67
CA VAL A 34 -12.82 13.80 -11.51
C VAL A 34 -11.91 13.87 -12.72
N GLN A 35 -10.60 13.64 -12.54
CA GLN A 35 -9.63 13.61 -13.64
C GLN A 35 -10.02 12.56 -14.70
N ARG A 36 -10.51 11.39 -14.25
CA ARG A 36 -10.93 10.30 -15.15
C ARG A 36 -12.26 10.59 -15.86
N LEU A 37 -13.21 11.20 -15.16
CA LEU A 37 -14.56 11.41 -15.67
C LEU A 37 -14.73 12.70 -16.48
N LEU A 38 -13.78 13.64 -16.45
CA LEU A 38 -13.97 15.01 -16.96
C LEU A 38 -14.56 15.04 -18.38
N PHE A 39 -13.97 14.31 -19.33
CA PHE A 39 -14.42 14.30 -20.71
C PHE A 39 -15.77 13.61 -20.91
N GLU A 40 -16.05 12.55 -20.13
CA GLU A 40 -17.36 11.89 -20.16
C GLU A 40 -18.45 12.83 -19.61
N ILE A 41 -18.18 13.52 -18.49
CA ILE A 41 -19.09 14.52 -17.90
C ILE A 41 -19.40 15.61 -18.92
N LEU A 42 -18.38 16.17 -19.56
CA LEU A 42 -18.55 17.20 -20.59
C LEU A 42 -19.37 16.67 -21.77
N GLY A 43 -19.18 15.42 -22.18
CA GLY A 43 -19.99 14.76 -23.21
C GLY A 43 -21.46 14.70 -22.84
N TRP A 44 -21.81 14.19 -21.66
CA TRP A 44 -23.21 14.10 -21.21
C TRP A 44 -23.85 15.47 -20.95
N LEU A 45 -23.09 16.42 -20.43
CA LEU A 45 -23.55 17.81 -20.27
C LEU A 45 -23.85 18.46 -21.63
N SER A 46 -22.97 18.28 -22.61
CA SER A 46 -23.18 18.80 -23.96
C SER A 46 -24.44 18.21 -24.60
N LEU A 47 -24.69 16.92 -24.38
CA LEU A 47 -25.91 16.24 -24.84
C LEU A 47 -27.15 16.79 -24.13
N ALA A 48 -27.09 17.03 -22.82
CA ALA A 48 -28.20 17.61 -22.07
C ALA A 48 -28.55 19.03 -22.56
N VAL A 49 -27.54 19.87 -22.79
CA VAL A 49 -27.71 21.20 -23.38
C VAL A 49 -28.32 21.10 -24.78
N LEU A 50 -27.86 20.16 -25.60
CA LEU A 50 -28.42 19.91 -26.93
C LEU A 50 -29.90 19.48 -26.85
N VAL A 51 -30.26 18.57 -25.95
CA VAL A 51 -31.66 18.13 -25.76
C VAL A 51 -32.55 19.29 -25.35
N ILE A 52 -32.10 20.14 -24.42
CA ILE A 52 -32.83 21.35 -24.03
C ILE A 52 -32.99 22.29 -25.22
N ALA A 53 -31.92 22.54 -25.99
CA ALA A 53 -31.98 23.40 -27.16
C ALA A 53 -32.95 22.86 -28.23
N LEU A 54 -32.98 21.55 -28.48
CA LEU A 54 -33.92 20.92 -29.41
C LEU A 54 -35.38 21.12 -28.97
N LYS A 55 -35.66 20.98 -27.67
CA LYS A 55 -37.01 21.19 -27.13
C LYS A 55 -37.47 22.65 -27.21
N LEU A 56 -36.56 23.59 -27.03
CA LEU A 56 -36.85 25.03 -27.03
C LEU A 56 -36.94 25.63 -28.44
N TYR A 57 -36.02 25.25 -29.34
CA TYR A 57 -35.83 25.92 -30.63
C TYR A 57 -36.26 25.11 -31.85
N VAL A 58 -36.42 23.79 -31.73
CA VAL A 58 -36.81 22.93 -32.86
C VAL A 58 -38.25 22.45 -32.70
N ALA A 59 -38.53 21.64 -31.68
CA ALA A 59 -39.88 21.12 -31.43
C ALA A 59 -40.02 20.70 -29.97
N ALA A 60 -41.09 21.17 -29.32
CA ALA A 60 -41.49 20.65 -28.03
C ALA A 60 -41.86 19.15 -28.15
N TRP A 61 -41.37 18.35 -27.22
CA TRP A 61 -41.70 16.91 -27.18
C TRP A 61 -43.06 16.68 -26.54
N THR A 62 -43.76 15.62 -26.95
CA THR A 62 -45.11 15.35 -26.44
C THR A 62 -45.08 14.97 -24.96
N HIS A 63 -46.09 15.42 -24.21
CA HIS A 63 -46.21 15.11 -22.79
C HIS A 63 -46.25 13.59 -22.54
N GLU A 64 -46.96 12.84 -23.38
CA GLU A 64 -47.03 11.37 -23.30
C GLU A 64 -45.65 10.71 -23.40
N PHE A 65 -44.81 11.16 -24.34
CA PHE A 65 -43.45 10.65 -24.48
C PHE A 65 -42.59 10.93 -23.24
N LEU A 66 -42.69 12.15 -22.70
CA LEU A 66 -41.96 12.53 -21.49
C LEU A 66 -42.41 11.74 -20.26
N VAL A 67 -43.70 11.43 -20.13
CA VAL A 67 -44.24 10.57 -19.05
C VAL A 67 -43.72 9.13 -19.19
N VAL A 68 -43.63 8.59 -20.40
CA VAL A 68 -43.04 7.25 -20.61
C VAL A 68 -41.57 7.22 -20.16
N LEU A 69 -40.80 8.25 -20.49
CA LEU A 69 -39.41 8.38 -20.03
C LEU A 69 -39.32 8.51 -18.50
N SER A 70 -40.21 9.26 -17.85
CA SER A 70 -40.19 9.40 -16.39
C SER A 70 -40.56 8.10 -15.67
N ILE A 71 -41.53 7.34 -16.18
CA ILE A 71 -41.85 6.00 -15.69
C ILE A 71 -40.64 5.07 -15.84
N LEU A 72 -40.00 5.08 -17.01
CA LEU A 72 -38.80 4.27 -17.26
C LEU A 72 -37.68 4.62 -16.29
N ALA A 73 -37.40 5.91 -16.06
CA ALA A 73 -36.40 6.36 -15.09
C ALA A 73 -36.72 5.90 -13.65
N ASN A 74 -37.98 6.01 -13.23
CA ASN A 74 -38.43 5.59 -11.90
C ASN A 74 -38.34 4.07 -11.70
N VAL A 75 -38.58 3.27 -12.73
CA VAL A 75 -38.40 1.81 -12.69
C VAL A 75 -36.91 1.43 -12.71
N LEU A 76 -36.10 2.09 -13.54
CA LEU A 76 -34.68 1.77 -13.69
C LEU A 76 -33.85 2.17 -12.44
N SER A 77 -34.15 3.29 -11.79
CA SER A 77 -33.37 3.81 -10.66
C SER A 77 -33.13 2.79 -9.51
N PRO A 78 -34.15 2.13 -8.94
CA PRO A 78 -33.94 1.14 -7.89
C PRO A 78 -33.23 -0.12 -8.39
N ILE A 79 -33.58 -0.60 -9.59
CA ILE A 79 -32.95 -1.78 -10.22
C ILE A 79 -31.45 -1.52 -10.44
N LEU A 80 -31.12 -0.35 -10.98
CA LEU A 80 -29.76 0.11 -11.20
C LEU A 80 -28.96 0.15 -9.90
N THR A 81 -29.51 0.80 -8.87
CA THR A 81 -28.83 0.95 -7.58
C THR A 81 -28.54 -0.40 -6.94
N PHE A 82 -29.50 -1.33 -7.00
CA PHE A 82 -29.32 -2.69 -6.53
C PHE A 82 -28.22 -3.42 -7.32
N MET A 83 -28.35 -3.49 -8.65
CA MET A 83 -27.40 -4.21 -9.50
C MET A 83 -25.98 -3.65 -9.42
N LEU A 84 -25.83 -2.32 -9.43
CA LEU A 84 -24.54 -1.66 -9.32
C LEU A 84 -23.91 -1.92 -7.93
N GLY A 85 -24.71 -1.93 -6.86
CA GLY A 85 -24.26 -2.30 -5.52
C GLY A 85 -23.69 -3.73 -5.45
N PHE A 86 -24.40 -4.73 -5.98
CA PHE A 86 -23.90 -6.11 -6.03
C PHE A 86 -22.64 -6.24 -6.89
N TYR A 87 -22.61 -5.58 -8.04
CA TYR A 87 -21.46 -5.63 -8.95
C TYR A 87 -20.22 -5.02 -8.30
N THR A 88 -20.33 -3.81 -7.76
CA THR A 88 -19.22 -3.09 -7.12
C THR A 88 -18.72 -3.80 -5.87
N SER A 89 -19.62 -4.37 -5.04
CA SER A 89 -19.25 -5.19 -3.89
C SER A 89 -18.46 -6.44 -4.30
N THR A 90 -18.91 -7.15 -5.35
CA THR A 90 -18.19 -8.32 -5.88
C THR A 90 -16.78 -7.94 -6.34
N ILE A 91 -16.64 -6.82 -7.05
CA ILE A 91 -15.35 -6.33 -7.52
C ILE A 91 -14.44 -5.92 -6.36
N TYR A 92 -14.97 -5.21 -5.37
CA TYR A 92 -14.23 -4.80 -4.18
C TYR A 92 -13.69 -6.01 -3.41
N SER A 93 -14.52 -7.03 -3.16
CA SER A 93 -14.07 -8.26 -2.49
C SER A 93 -12.95 -8.95 -3.27
N ARG A 94 -13.08 -9.06 -4.60
CA ARG A 94 -12.03 -9.63 -5.45
C ARG A 94 -10.73 -8.83 -5.39
N TRP A 95 -10.81 -7.50 -5.39
CA TRP A 95 -9.64 -6.63 -5.25
C TRP A 95 -8.96 -6.82 -3.89
N TRP A 96 -9.75 -6.89 -2.81
CA TRP A 96 -9.23 -7.10 -1.46
C TRP A 96 -8.57 -8.47 -1.30
N ASP A 97 -9.18 -9.52 -1.85
CA ASP A 97 -8.63 -10.87 -1.85
C ASP A 97 -7.32 -10.94 -2.64
N ALA A 98 -7.24 -10.27 -3.80
CA ALA A 98 -6.00 -10.18 -4.56
C ALA A 98 -4.86 -9.52 -3.76
N ARG A 99 -5.16 -8.47 -2.99
CA ARG A 99 -4.18 -7.79 -2.14
C ARG A 99 -3.75 -8.63 -0.93
N THR A 100 -4.70 -9.30 -0.26
CA THR A 100 -4.47 -9.95 1.04
C THR A 100 -4.24 -11.45 0.91
N ALA A 101 -5.21 -12.18 0.37
CA ALA A 101 -5.20 -13.63 0.26
C ALA A 101 -4.34 -14.18 -0.90
N MET A 102 -3.98 -13.34 -1.88
CA MET A 102 -3.11 -13.76 -2.99
C MET A 102 -1.71 -13.17 -2.82
N CYS A 103 -1.52 -11.87 -3.09
CA CYS A 103 -0.21 -11.21 -2.99
C CYS A 103 0.32 -11.24 -1.55
N GLY A 104 -0.53 -10.95 -0.56
CA GLY A 104 -0.15 -10.95 0.84
C GLY A 104 0.30 -12.33 1.32
N THR A 105 -0.43 -13.40 0.97
CA THR A 105 -0.01 -14.78 1.29
C THR A 105 1.32 -15.13 0.62
N ALA A 106 1.52 -14.78 -0.65
CA ALA A 106 2.78 -15.03 -1.34
C ALA A 106 3.95 -14.29 -0.64
N GLN A 107 3.78 -13.01 -0.32
CA GLN A 107 4.80 -12.22 0.36
C GLN A 107 5.12 -12.79 1.74
N MET A 108 4.10 -13.01 2.59
CA MET A 108 4.30 -13.54 3.94
C MET A 108 4.98 -14.90 3.94
N ALA A 109 4.59 -15.80 3.03
CA ALA A 109 5.26 -17.09 2.89
C ALA A 109 6.73 -16.93 2.48
N ALA A 110 7.07 -15.99 1.60
CA ALA A 110 8.45 -15.74 1.21
C ALA A 110 9.31 -15.21 2.38
N TYR A 111 8.76 -14.29 3.20
CA TYR A 111 9.40 -13.82 4.42
C TYR A 111 9.58 -14.95 5.44
N ASN A 112 8.55 -15.78 5.65
CA ASN A 112 8.66 -16.93 6.56
C ASN A 112 9.75 -17.89 6.12
N ILE A 113 9.89 -18.17 4.82
CA ILE A 113 10.98 -19.01 4.29
C ILE A 113 12.34 -18.37 4.63
N ALA A 114 12.52 -17.08 4.39
CA ALA A 114 13.78 -16.40 4.69
C ALA A 114 14.12 -16.45 6.20
N MET A 115 13.13 -16.18 7.06
CA MET A 115 13.29 -16.24 8.51
C MET A 115 13.62 -17.66 9.01
N GLU A 116 12.82 -18.66 8.62
CA GLU A 116 13.00 -20.05 9.04
C GLU A 116 14.33 -20.62 8.55
N MET A 117 14.75 -20.30 7.32
CA MET A 117 16.06 -20.74 6.82
C MET A 117 17.20 -20.15 7.64
N THR A 118 17.09 -18.90 8.06
CA THR A 118 18.12 -18.25 8.89
C THR A 118 18.23 -18.93 10.26
N GLN A 119 17.11 -19.40 10.79
CA GLN A 119 17.07 -20.12 12.07
C GLN A 119 17.56 -21.56 11.98
N PHE A 120 17.23 -22.29 10.89
CA PHE A 120 17.42 -23.74 10.83
C PHE A 120 18.55 -24.20 9.90
N ILE A 121 18.97 -23.38 8.93
CA ILE A 121 20.02 -23.73 7.97
C ILE A 121 21.31 -23.03 8.38
N TYR A 122 22.19 -23.79 9.02
CA TYR A 122 23.53 -23.36 9.45
C TYR A 122 24.53 -24.48 9.17
N ASN A 123 25.80 -24.12 9.04
CA ASN A 123 26.88 -25.10 8.94
C ASN A 123 28.11 -24.55 9.68
N ASP A 124 28.40 -25.09 10.86
CA ASP A 124 29.47 -24.61 11.72
C ASP A 124 30.87 -24.70 11.07
N LYS A 125 31.04 -25.61 10.10
CA LYS A 125 32.31 -25.81 9.40
C LYS A 125 32.46 -24.91 8.18
N ASP A 126 31.35 -24.53 7.56
CA ASP A 126 31.33 -23.73 6.33
C ASP A 126 30.11 -22.78 6.36
N PRO A 127 30.17 -21.72 7.17
CA PRO A 127 29.08 -20.75 7.30
C PRO A 127 28.84 -19.99 5.99
N ILE A 128 29.90 -19.73 5.22
CA ILE A 128 29.82 -19.06 3.91
C ILE A 128 28.97 -19.90 2.94
N MET A 129 29.15 -21.21 2.90
CA MET A 129 28.32 -22.08 2.06
C MET A 129 26.87 -22.10 2.52
N ALA A 130 26.60 -22.11 3.83
CA ALA A 130 25.23 -22.01 4.35
C ALA A 130 24.55 -20.71 3.90
N ALA A 131 25.23 -19.57 4.04
CA ALA A 131 24.75 -18.28 3.57
C ALA A 131 24.47 -18.28 2.05
N ARG A 132 25.39 -18.80 1.24
CA ARG A 132 25.22 -18.92 -0.22
C ARG A 132 24.01 -19.77 -0.61
N VAL A 133 23.77 -20.87 0.10
CA VAL A 133 22.60 -21.73 -0.13
C VAL A 133 21.31 -20.98 0.20
N LYS A 134 21.25 -20.29 1.34
CA LYS A 134 20.07 -19.49 1.73
C LYS A 134 19.80 -18.37 0.73
N GLN A 135 20.82 -17.60 0.35
CA GLN A 135 20.72 -16.54 -0.67
C GLN A 135 20.19 -17.06 -2.00
N ARG A 136 20.65 -18.25 -2.44
CA ARG A 136 20.15 -18.88 -3.67
C ARG A 136 18.67 -19.24 -3.56
N ILE A 137 18.25 -19.85 -2.45
CA ILE A 137 16.86 -20.28 -2.26
C ILE A 137 15.91 -19.08 -2.19
N VAL A 138 16.27 -18.03 -1.44
CA VAL A 138 15.42 -16.83 -1.38
C VAL A 138 15.37 -16.11 -2.72
N ARG A 139 16.49 -16.07 -3.47
CA ARG A 139 16.49 -15.54 -4.83
C ARG A 139 15.55 -16.32 -5.74
N TRP A 140 15.48 -17.65 -5.64
CA TRP A 140 14.49 -18.45 -6.38
C TRP A 140 13.04 -18.15 -5.97
N CYS A 141 12.78 -17.93 -4.68
CA CYS A 141 11.45 -17.54 -4.20
C CYS A 141 11.02 -16.17 -4.79
N ASN A 142 11.93 -15.20 -4.79
CA ASN A 142 11.71 -13.88 -5.38
C ASN A 142 11.61 -13.95 -6.91
N LEU A 143 12.38 -14.83 -7.56
CA LEU A 143 12.31 -15.09 -9.00
C LEU A 143 10.94 -15.66 -9.39
N ALA A 144 10.42 -16.64 -8.66
CA ALA A 144 9.07 -17.14 -8.87
C ALA A 144 8.02 -16.02 -8.75
N PHE A 145 8.15 -15.15 -7.76
CA PHE A 145 7.28 -13.98 -7.61
C PHE A 145 7.36 -13.05 -8.84
N GLY A 146 8.57 -12.68 -9.26
CA GLY A 146 8.80 -11.83 -10.43
C GLY A 146 8.25 -12.41 -11.73
N LEU A 147 8.37 -13.74 -11.92
CA LEU A 147 7.81 -14.44 -13.07
C LEU A 147 6.27 -14.36 -13.11
N VAL A 148 5.60 -14.43 -11.96
CA VAL A 148 4.15 -14.20 -11.90
C VAL A 148 3.82 -12.75 -12.20
N LEU A 149 4.53 -11.79 -11.60
CA LEU A 149 4.32 -10.35 -11.85
C LEU A 149 4.41 -10.02 -13.33
N ARG A 150 5.41 -10.55 -14.02
CA ARG A 150 5.56 -10.44 -15.48
C ARG A 150 4.33 -10.90 -16.25
N GLU A 151 3.63 -11.92 -15.77
CA GLU A 151 2.46 -12.48 -16.46
C GLU A 151 1.13 -11.79 -16.06
N VAL A 152 1.06 -11.16 -14.88
CA VAL A 152 -0.18 -10.55 -14.36
C VAL A 152 -0.23 -9.03 -14.46
N ILE A 153 0.91 -8.34 -14.47
CA ILE A 153 0.96 -6.88 -14.59
C ILE A 153 0.51 -6.47 -16.00
N THR A 154 -0.26 -5.39 -16.07
CA THR A 154 -0.85 -4.88 -17.32
C THR A 154 -0.74 -3.37 -17.40
N ASP A 155 -0.85 -2.83 -18.63
CA ASP A 155 -0.93 -1.39 -18.94
C ASP A 155 0.30 -0.54 -18.58
N GLY A 156 1.51 -1.06 -18.77
CA GLY A 156 2.72 -0.25 -18.65
C GLY A 156 3.99 -1.08 -18.67
N ALA A 157 5.13 -0.40 -18.71
CA ALA A 157 6.42 -1.04 -18.51
C ALA A 157 6.71 -1.18 -17.01
N HIS A 158 7.34 -2.28 -16.63
CA HIS A 158 7.75 -2.56 -15.25
C HIS A 158 9.08 -3.31 -15.20
N LEU A 159 9.71 -3.35 -14.02
CA LEU A 159 11.07 -3.90 -13.86
C LEU A 159 11.22 -5.37 -14.32
N TYR A 160 10.13 -6.14 -14.25
CA TYR A 160 10.11 -7.58 -14.47
C TYR A 160 9.58 -8.01 -15.86
N ASP A 161 9.40 -7.07 -16.79
CA ASP A 161 8.80 -7.34 -18.13
C ASP A 161 9.54 -8.40 -18.95
N SER A 162 10.87 -8.43 -18.86
CA SER A 162 11.73 -9.25 -19.73
C SER A 162 12.67 -10.14 -18.92
N PHE A 163 13.04 -11.30 -19.48
CA PHE A 163 14.06 -12.14 -18.87
C PHE A 163 15.41 -11.41 -18.80
N ASP A 164 15.73 -10.57 -19.80
CA ASP A 164 16.93 -9.73 -19.80
C ASP A 164 16.94 -8.74 -18.62
N SER A 165 15.82 -8.04 -18.38
CA SER A 165 15.73 -7.10 -17.26
C SER A 165 15.81 -7.81 -15.91
N MET A 166 15.16 -8.96 -15.76
CA MET A 166 15.25 -9.77 -14.54
C MET A 166 16.67 -10.30 -14.28
N GLU A 167 17.41 -10.68 -15.32
CA GLU A 167 18.81 -11.07 -15.24
C GLU A 167 19.70 -9.89 -14.84
N GLN A 168 19.54 -8.73 -15.47
CA GLN A 168 20.26 -7.49 -15.13
C GLN A 168 20.00 -7.03 -13.68
N LEU A 169 18.78 -7.25 -13.19
CA LEU A 169 18.41 -6.99 -11.80
C LEU A 169 19.03 -8.00 -10.82
N GLY A 170 19.68 -9.07 -11.29
CA GLY A 170 20.26 -10.12 -10.47
C GLY A 170 19.23 -11.09 -9.87
N MET A 171 18.05 -11.22 -10.48
CA MET A 171 17.02 -12.17 -10.01
C MET A 171 17.32 -13.61 -10.45
N MET A 172 17.98 -13.79 -11.59
CA MET A 172 18.36 -15.11 -12.11
C MET A 172 19.76 -15.06 -12.71
N THR A 173 20.42 -16.22 -12.76
CA THR A 173 21.68 -16.39 -13.49
C THR A 173 21.40 -16.72 -14.97
N PRO A 174 22.40 -16.58 -15.87
CA PRO A 174 22.24 -16.98 -17.27
C PRO A 174 21.87 -18.46 -17.43
N GLU A 175 22.41 -19.34 -16.58
CA GLU A 175 22.07 -20.76 -16.57
C GLU A 175 20.61 -21.00 -16.18
N GLU A 176 20.12 -20.32 -15.14
CA GLU A 176 18.73 -20.47 -14.68
C GLU A 176 17.74 -19.91 -15.70
N ARG A 177 18.10 -18.81 -16.36
CA ARG A 177 17.31 -18.28 -17.48
C ARG A 177 17.15 -19.32 -18.57
N GLN A 178 18.25 -19.93 -19.01
CA GLN A 178 18.21 -20.98 -20.04
C GLN A 178 17.25 -22.11 -19.64
N ARG A 179 17.27 -22.53 -18.37
CA ARG A 179 16.36 -23.57 -17.85
C ARG A 179 14.90 -23.11 -17.85
N ILE A 180 14.63 -21.88 -17.41
CA ILE A 180 13.27 -21.32 -17.38
C ILE A 180 12.67 -21.16 -18.77
N GLU A 181 13.50 -20.81 -19.76
CA GLU A 181 13.08 -20.63 -21.15
C GLU A 181 12.83 -21.96 -21.87
N HIS A 182 13.56 -23.03 -21.52
CA HIS A 182 13.53 -24.29 -22.27
C HIS A 182 12.87 -25.48 -21.55
N ASP A 183 12.91 -25.56 -20.22
CA ASP A 183 12.43 -26.76 -19.51
C ASP A 183 10.90 -26.76 -19.34
N VAL A 184 10.24 -25.59 -19.41
CA VAL A 184 8.79 -25.44 -19.16
C VAL A 184 8.15 -24.37 -20.05
N ASP A 185 7.11 -24.75 -20.80
CA ASP A 185 6.38 -23.83 -21.70
C ASP A 185 5.36 -22.93 -20.98
N ARG A 186 4.72 -23.43 -19.91
CA ARG A 186 3.65 -22.72 -19.18
C ARG A 186 3.87 -22.78 -17.68
N VAL A 187 3.42 -21.74 -16.95
CA VAL A 187 3.48 -21.69 -15.48
C VAL A 187 4.94 -21.74 -14.97
N ARG A 188 5.82 -20.95 -15.61
CA ARG A 188 7.28 -20.94 -15.39
C ARG A 188 7.67 -20.65 -13.95
N PHE A 189 6.86 -19.89 -13.21
CA PHE A 189 7.12 -19.56 -11.81
C PHE A 189 7.23 -20.79 -10.89
N THR A 190 6.70 -21.94 -11.28
CA THR A 190 6.80 -23.17 -10.49
C THR A 190 8.21 -23.75 -10.48
N LEU A 191 9.02 -23.48 -11.51
CA LEU A 191 10.33 -24.09 -11.67
C LEU A 191 11.33 -23.65 -10.58
N PRO A 192 11.49 -22.35 -10.26
CA PRO A 192 12.32 -21.92 -9.13
C PRO A 192 11.85 -22.49 -7.78
N LEU A 193 10.54 -22.66 -7.58
CA LEU A 193 10.00 -23.26 -6.36
C LEU A 193 10.35 -24.76 -6.28
N MET A 194 10.28 -25.50 -7.39
CA MET A 194 10.72 -26.89 -7.43
C MET A 194 12.22 -27.02 -7.12
N TRP A 195 13.07 -26.11 -7.63
CA TRP A 195 14.50 -26.09 -7.29
C TRP A 195 14.74 -25.86 -5.79
N ALA A 196 14.01 -24.94 -5.17
CA ALA A 196 14.06 -24.70 -3.73
C ALA A 196 13.66 -25.96 -2.94
N GLY A 197 12.52 -26.58 -3.28
CA GLY A 197 12.03 -27.80 -2.62
C GLY A 197 13.00 -28.98 -2.75
N HIS A 198 13.56 -29.20 -3.95
CA HIS A 198 14.60 -30.20 -4.15
C HIS A 198 15.87 -29.93 -3.33
N THR A 199 16.23 -28.65 -3.17
CA THR A 199 17.37 -28.26 -2.35
C THR A 199 17.12 -28.54 -0.88
N PHE A 200 15.93 -28.26 -0.35
CA PHE A 200 15.56 -28.65 1.02
C PHE A 200 15.69 -30.16 1.24
N THR A 201 15.23 -30.99 0.29
CA THR A 201 15.39 -32.45 0.37
C THR A 201 16.86 -32.86 0.39
N ARG A 202 17.69 -32.25 -0.46
CA ARG A 202 19.13 -32.54 -0.50
C ARG A 202 19.84 -32.14 0.80
N LEU A 203 19.49 -31.00 1.38
CA LEU A 203 20.05 -30.55 2.66
C LEU A 203 19.71 -31.50 3.81
N ARG A 204 18.47 -32.02 3.82
CA ARG A 204 18.04 -33.06 4.77
C ARG A 204 18.87 -34.33 4.64
N ASP A 205 19.11 -34.79 3.42
CA ASP A 205 19.78 -36.08 3.15
C ASP A 205 21.31 -36.02 3.35
N GLN A 206 21.89 -34.82 3.42
CA GLN A 206 23.33 -34.59 3.67
C GLN A 206 23.73 -34.77 5.14
N LYS A 207 23.35 -35.90 5.76
CA LYS A 207 23.68 -36.26 7.16
C LYS A 207 23.41 -35.14 8.18
N HIS A 208 22.43 -34.27 7.92
CA HIS A 208 22.13 -33.09 8.74
C HIS A 208 23.31 -32.11 8.95
N ASN A 209 24.29 -32.08 8.04
CA ASN A 209 25.40 -31.10 8.09
C ASN A 209 24.92 -29.64 8.05
N PHE A 210 23.69 -29.41 7.57
CA PHE A 210 23.06 -28.11 7.46
C PHE A 210 21.93 -27.89 8.49
N GLY A 211 21.83 -28.70 9.54
CA GLY A 211 20.78 -28.57 10.57
C GLY A 211 19.36 -28.98 10.12
N VAL A 212 19.17 -29.33 8.84
CA VAL A 212 17.86 -29.68 8.27
C VAL A 212 17.44 -31.09 8.67
N THR A 213 16.61 -31.20 9.71
CA THR A 213 15.96 -32.45 10.13
C THR A 213 14.69 -32.74 9.30
N HIS A 214 14.04 -33.90 9.53
CA HIS A 214 12.77 -34.21 8.87
C HIS A 214 11.67 -33.17 9.16
N TRP A 215 11.59 -32.69 10.42
CA TRP A 215 10.61 -31.68 10.82
C TRP A 215 10.88 -30.32 10.20
N VAL A 216 12.14 -29.88 10.16
CA VAL A 216 12.56 -28.64 9.50
C VAL A 216 12.26 -28.70 8.00
N HIS A 217 12.54 -29.84 7.36
CA HIS A 217 12.22 -30.06 5.95
C HIS A 217 10.71 -29.94 5.68
N LEU A 218 9.87 -30.53 6.54
CA LEU A 218 8.42 -30.44 6.43
C LEU A 218 7.94 -28.98 6.59
N GLN A 219 8.44 -28.27 7.60
CA GLN A 219 8.11 -26.87 7.87
C GLN A 219 8.44 -25.96 6.66
N LEU A 220 9.68 -26.02 6.16
CA LEU A 220 10.11 -25.25 4.99
C LEU A 220 9.30 -25.61 3.74
N SER A 221 8.97 -26.89 3.56
CA SER A 221 8.14 -27.35 2.44
C SER A 221 6.69 -26.81 2.52
N GLN A 222 6.13 -26.68 3.72
CA GLN A 222 4.81 -26.08 3.93
C GLN A 222 4.82 -24.58 3.60
N GLN A 223 5.85 -23.84 3.99
CA GLN A 223 5.97 -22.43 3.61
C GLN A 223 6.13 -22.26 2.09
N LEU A 224 6.93 -23.13 1.46
CA LEU A 224 7.07 -23.14 0.01
C LEU A 224 5.74 -23.45 -0.72
N ALA A 225 4.94 -24.36 -0.17
CA ALA A 225 3.60 -24.64 -0.68
C ALA A 225 2.65 -23.44 -0.52
N SER A 226 2.73 -22.71 0.60
CA SER A 226 1.98 -21.47 0.84
C SER A 226 2.35 -20.37 -0.15
N LEU A 227 3.65 -20.18 -0.42
CA LEU A 227 4.15 -19.27 -1.46
C LEU A 227 3.58 -19.65 -2.83
N ARG A 228 3.67 -20.94 -3.20
CA ARG A 228 3.10 -21.46 -4.45
C ARG A 228 1.58 -21.25 -4.53
N GLN A 229 0.85 -21.34 -3.42
CA GLN A 229 -0.58 -21.09 -3.37
C GLN A 229 -0.92 -19.62 -3.62
N GLY A 230 -0.21 -18.70 -2.98
CA GLY A 230 -0.37 -17.26 -3.21
C GLY A 230 -0.09 -16.88 -4.65
N LEU A 231 1.08 -17.28 -5.17
CA LEU A 231 1.49 -17.04 -6.55
C LEU A 231 0.54 -17.67 -7.59
N GLY A 232 0.10 -18.91 -7.33
CA GLY A 232 -0.87 -19.58 -8.19
C GLY A 232 -2.23 -18.88 -8.23
N SER A 233 -2.68 -18.35 -7.09
CA SER A 233 -3.93 -17.57 -7.01
C SER A 233 -3.83 -16.27 -7.80
N MET A 234 -2.69 -15.57 -7.73
CA MET A 234 -2.41 -14.38 -8.55
C MET A 234 -2.48 -14.71 -10.04
N TYR A 235 -1.81 -15.78 -10.48
CA TYR A 235 -1.80 -16.22 -11.88
C TYR A 235 -3.21 -16.56 -12.39
N VAL A 236 -4.00 -17.30 -11.60
CA VAL A 236 -5.38 -17.68 -11.97
C VAL A 236 -6.32 -16.46 -11.98
N PHE A 237 -6.11 -15.48 -11.09
CA PHE A 237 -6.97 -14.30 -10.98
C PHE A 237 -7.18 -13.57 -12.31
N VAL A 238 -6.10 -13.38 -13.06
CA VAL A 238 -6.13 -12.69 -14.36
C VAL A 238 -6.87 -13.51 -15.43
N THR A 239 -6.76 -14.84 -15.36
CA THR A 239 -7.41 -15.74 -16.33
C THR A 239 -8.92 -15.90 -16.11
N VAL A 240 -9.43 -15.57 -14.91
CA VAL A 240 -10.84 -15.77 -14.54
C VAL A 240 -11.49 -14.45 -14.10
N PRO A 241 -11.76 -13.51 -15.02
CA PRO A 241 -12.44 -12.27 -14.70
C PRO A 241 -13.92 -12.48 -14.35
N VAL A 242 -14.57 -11.43 -13.83
CA VAL A 242 -16.03 -11.42 -13.66
C VAL A 242 -16.70 -11.62 -15.03
N PRO A 243 -17.76 -12.45 -15.15
CA PRO A 243 -18.38 -12.77 -16.44
C PRO A 243 -18.75 -11.52 -17.26
N LEU A 244 -18.36 -11.53 -18.54
CA LEU A 244 -18.56 -10.41 -19.46
C LEU A 244 -20.04 -9.98 -19.55
N MET A 245 -20.96 -10.94 -19.57
CA MET A 245 -22.41 -10.66 -19.60
C MET A 245 -22.84 -9.81 -18.40
N TYR A 246 -22.30 -10.08 -17.21
CA TYR A 246 -22.68 -9.32 -16.01
C TYR A 246 -22.15 -7.88 -16.09
N ARG A 247 -20.88 -7.74 -16.51
CA ARG A 247 -20.25 -6.45 -16.80
C ARG A 247 -21.07 -5.65 -17.83
N GLN A 248 -21.43 -6.26 -18.95
CA GLN A 248 -22.20 -5.64 -20.02
C GLN A 248 -23.58 -5.19 -19.53
N LEU A 249 -24.29 -6.06 -18.81
CA LEU A 249 -25.61 -5.77 -18.28
C LEU A 249 -25.60 -4.54 -17.36
N VAL A 250 -24.73 -4.51 -16.35
CA VAL A 250 -24.63 -3.38 -15.41
C VAL A 250 -24.25 -2.10 -16.14
N SER A 251 -23.25 -2.18 -17.02
CA SER A 251 -22.76 -1.02 -17.78
C SER A 251 -23.81 -0.45 -18.74
N ALA A 252 -24.59 -1.31 -19.40
CA ALA A 252 -25.69 -0.91 -20.25
C ALA A 252 -26.82 -0.25 -19.44
N THR A 253 -27.25 -0.86 -18.33
CA THR A 253 -28.31 -0.31 -17.47
C THR A 253 -27.96 1.07 -16.94
N VAL A 254 -26.71 1.28 -16.48
CA VAL A 254 -26.23 2.61 -16.04
C VAL A 254 -26.36 3.63 -17.19
N ARG A 255 -25.83 3.32 -18.38
CA ARG A 255 -25.83 4.26 -19.51
C ARG A 255 -27.23 4.53 -20.06
N ILE A 256 -28.10 3.52 -20.12
CA ILE A 256 -29.49 3.68 -20.52
C ILE A 256 -30.21 4.60 -19.54
N TYR A 257 -30.02 4.40 -18.23
CA TYR A 257 -30.62 5.27 -17.22
C TYR A 257 -30.15 6.73 -17.35
N ILE A 258 -28.84 6.97 -17.48
CA ILE A 258 -28.30 8.32 -17.70
C ILE A 258 -28.87 8.93 -18.99
N LEU A 259 -28.96 8.16 -20.07
CA LEU A 259 -29.56 8.62 -21.32
C LEU A 259 -31.01 9.06 -21.12
N VAL A 260 -31.83 8.25 -20.42
CA VAL A 260 -33.23 8.59 -20.13
C VAL A 260 -33.33 9.88 -19.31
N VAL A 261 -32.48 10.05 -18.28
CA VAL A 261 -32.44 11.27 -17.46
C VAL A 261 -32.03 12.49 -18.30
N VAL A 262 -31.06 12.34 -19.21
CA VAL A 262 -30.64 13.41 -20.13
C VAL A 262 -31.73 13.76 -21.15
N LEU A 263 -32.47 12.78 -21.66
CA LEU A 263 -33.63 13.01 -22.52
C LEU A 263 -34.77 13.75 -21.79
N LEU A 264 -34.86 13.60 -20.47
CA LEU A 264 -35.80 14.32 -19.60
C LEU A 264 -35.33 15.74 -19.22
N ALA A 265 -34.13 16.18 -19.62
CA ALA A 265 -33.63 17.52 -19.32
C ALA A 265 -34.62 18.62 -19.81
N GLY A 266 -34.88 19.60 -18.97
CA GLY A 266 -35.92 20.64 -19.13
C GLY A 266 -37.30 20.22 -18.62
N ASN A 267 -37.47 18.97 -18.17
CA ASN A 267 -38.74 18.42 -17.67
C ASN A 267 -38.52 17.46 -16.47
N LEU A 268 -37.41 17.57 -15.73
CA LEU A 268 -37.09 16.65 -14.64
C LEU A 268 -38.09 16.68 -13.47
N GLN A 269 -38.93 17.71 -13.38
CA GLN A 269 -40.08 17.76 -12.47
C GLN A 269 -41.01 16.53 -12.58
N LEU A 270 -41.05 15.89 -13.75
CA LEU A 270 -41.84 14.66 -14.00
C LEU A 270 -41.30 13.43 -13.25
N LEU A 271 -40.09 13.51 -12.68
CA LEU A 271 -39.56 12.47 -11.79
C LEU A 271 -40.12 12.57 -10.36
N SER A 272 -40.74 13.70 -9.98
CA SER A 272 -41.33 13.86 -8.65
C SER A 272 -42.60 13.01 -8.51
N SER A 273 -42.66 12.22 -7.45
CA SER A 273 -43.77 11.32 -7.14
C SER A 273 -45.00 12.03 -6.57
N SER A 274 -44.90 13.33 -6.27
CA SER A 274 -45.93 14.08 -5.56
C SER A 274 -47.03 14.67 -6.45
N GLY A 275 -46.97 14.55 -7.77
CA GLY A 275 -48.00 15.06 -8.69
C GLY A 275 -48.23 16.58 -8.64
N ALA A 276 -47.53 17.28 -7.74
CA ALA A 276 -47.46 18.71 -7.69
C ALA A 276 -46.49 19.14 -8.78
N VAL A 277 -47.03 19.42 -9.96
CA VAL A 277 -46.43 20.38 -10.90
C VAL A 277 -46.42 21.71 -10.16
N SER A 278 -45.47 21.83 -9.25
CA SER A 278 -45.18 23.08 -8.61
C SER A 278 -44.55 23.90 -9.72
N ASP A 279 -45.20 25.03 -10.00
CA ASP A 279 -44.81 26.10 -10.92
C ASP A 279 -43.48 26.76 -10.46
N PHE A 280 -42.54 25.97 -9.94
CA PHE A 280 -41.15 26.37 -9.82
C PHE A 280 -40.72 26.67 -11.24
N GLY A 281 -40.58 27.97 -11.53
CA GLY A 281 -40.13 28.46 -12.82
C GLY A 281 -39.03 27.55 -13.35
N ASN A 282 -39.16 27.17 -14.62
CA ASN A 282 -38.38 26.14 -15.30
C ASN A 282 -36.87 26.50 -15.31
N TYR A 283 -36.21 26.35 -14.17
CA TYR A 283 -34.83 26.77 -13.96
C TYR A 283 -33.95 25.68 -14.57
N SER A 284 -33.72 25.74 -15.89
CA SER A 284 -32.93 24.75 -16.62
C SER A 284 -31.52 24.51 -16.03
N TRP A 285 -31.03 25.41 -15.16
CA TRP A 285 -29.78 25.22 -14.41
C TRP A 285 -29.89 24.16 -13.29
N THR A 286 -31.04 23.99 -12.63
CA THR A 286 -31.23 22.92 -11.61
C THR A 286 -31.16 21.55 -12.24
N ASP A 287 -31.64 21.43 -13.48
CA ASP A 287 -31.57 20.19 -14.25
C ASP A 287 -30.13 19.80 -14.57
N MET A 288 -29.26 20.77 -14.87
CA MET A 288 -27.83 20.51 -15.07
C MET A 288 -27.17 20.00 -13.79
N VAL A 289 -27.47 20.61 -12.64
CA VAL A 289 -26.94 20.16 -11.35
C VAL A 289 -27.39 18.73 -11.04
N TYR A 290 -28.67 18.42 -11.29
CA TYR A 290 -29.21 17.07 -11.10
C TYR A 290 -28.50 16.05 -12.00
N ILE A 291 -28.39 16.33 -13.30
CA ILE A 291 -27.76 15.43 -14.27
C ILE A 291 -26.29 15.18 -13.91
N VAL A 292 -25.53 16.21 -13.56
CA VAL A 292 -24.13 16.06 -13.12
C VAL A 292 -24.04 15.21 -11.87
N SER A 293 -24.92 15.43 -10.90
CA SER A 293 -24.92 14.68 -9.64
C SER A 293 -25.23 13.19 -9.87
N VAL A 294 -26.28 12.89 -10.64
CA VAL A 294 -26.67 11.52 -10.98
C VAL A 294 -25.59 10.82 -11.82
N PHE A 295 -25.00 11.54 -12.77
CA PHE A 295 -23.87 11.03 -13.55
C PHE A 295 -22.68 10.68 -12.64
N PHE A 296 -22.25 11.61 -11.79
CA PHE A 296 -21.10 11.43 -10.91
C PHE A 296 -21.31 10.25 -9.96
N ILE A 297 -22.53 10.08 -9.44
CA ILE A 297 -22.87 8.94 -8.58
C ILE A 297 -22.82 7.63 -9.36
N TYR A 298 -23.59 7.48 -10.45
CA TYR A 298 -23.72 6.16 -11.08
C TYR A 298 -22.56 5.80 -12.01
N ILE A 299 -22.14 6.71 -12.89
CA ILE A 299 -21.00 6.47 -13.78
C ILE A 299 -19.70 6.53 -12.98
N GLY A 300 -19.58 7.44 -12.02
CA GLY A 300 -18.40 7.47 -11.15
C GLY A 300 -18.27 6.21 -10.31
N TRP A 301 -19.35 5.71 -9.71
CA TRP A 301 -19.31 4.44 -8.97
C TRP A 301 -18.98 3.25 -9.88
N LEU A 302 -19.47 3.24 -11.13
CA LEU A 302 -19.07 2.24 -12.12
C LEU A 302 -17.57 2.31 -12.45
N HIS A 303 -17.00 3.50 -12.64
CA HIS A 303 -15.56 3.66 -12.91
C HIS A 303 -14.68 3.30 -11.71
N VAL A 304 -15.16 3.52 -10.47
CA VAL A 304 -14.49 3.00 -9.27
C VAL A 304 -14.39 1.48 -9.33
N ALA A 305 -15.48 0.79 -9.68
CA ALA A 305 -15.43 -0.65 -9.89
C ALA A 305 -14.45 -1.02 -11.02
N ASP A 306 -14.33 -0.20 -12.07
CA ASP A 306 -13.41 -0.47 -13.18
C ASP A 306 -11.94 -0.38 -12.78
N GLU A 307 -11.57 0.58 -11.94
CA GLU A 307 -10.19 0.61 -11.40
C GLU A 307 -9.93 -0.61 -10.51
N LEU A 308 -10.89 -0.95 -9.65
CA LEU A 308 -10.72 -2.06 -8.70
C LEU A 308 -10.77 -3.44 -9.39
N ALA A 309 -11.35 -3.54 -10.59
CA ALA A 309 -11.49 -4.80 -11.30
C ALA A 309 -10.15 -5.48 -11.62
N ASN A 310 -9.09 -4.70 -11.83
CA ASN A 310 -7.75 -5.21 -12.08
C ASN A 310 -6.70 -4.59 -11.13
N PRO A 311 -6.39 -5.26 -10.00
CA PRO A 311 -5.40 -4.77 -9.03
C PRO A 311 -3.96 -4.79 -9.54
N TYR A 312 -3.67 -5.51 -10.63
CA TYR A 312 -2.33 -5.66 -11.23
C TYR A 312 -2.05 -4.63 -12.33
N ARG A 313 -2.98 -3.73 -12.59
CA ARG A 313 -2.84 -2.66 -13.56
C ARG A 313 -1.90 -1.58 -13.04
N ILE A 314 -0.99 -1.10 -13.88
CA ILE A 314 -0.21 0.10 -13.57
C ILE A 314 -1.14 1.32 -13.72
N ALA A 315 -1.53 1.88 -12.58
CA ALA A 315 -2.45 3.01 -12.50
C ALA A 315 -1.97 4.03 -11.45
N PRO A 316 -2.44 5.30 -11.49
CA PRO A 316 -2.08 6.34 -10.51
C PRO A 316 -2.38 5.99 -9.04
N ASP A 317 -3.31 5.06 -8.78
CA ASP A 317 -3.59 4.49 -7.44
C ASP A 317 -3.45 2.95 -7.41
N GLY A 318 -2.71 2.40 -8.37
CA GLY A 318 -2.39 0.97 -8.43
C GLY A 318 -1.37 0.55 -7.36
N LEU A 319 -1.27 -0.76 -7.12
CA LEU A 319 -0.24 -1.32 -6.26
C LEU A 319 1.13 -1.22 -6.94
N ASP A 320 2.12 -0.72 -6.22
CA ASP A 320 3.48 -0.55 -6.74
C ASP A 320 4.27 -1.85 -6.60
N PHE A 321 4.09 -2.77 -7.56
CA PHE A 321 4.71 -4.10 -7.51
C PHE A 321 6.24 -4.09 -7.70
N ASP A 322 6.76 -3.04 -8.34
CA ASP A 322 8.20 -2.83 -8.51
C ASP A 322 8.86 -2.53 -7.16
N ASP A 323 8.33 -1.55 -6.41
CA ASP A 323 8.77 -1.26 -5.03
C ASP A 323 8.49 -2.44 -4.08
N TYR A 324 7.34 -3.09 -4.24
CA TYR A 324 6.92 -4.20 -3.38
C TYR A 324 7.89 -5.41 -3.44
N LEU A 325 8.25 -5.86 -4.64
CA LEU A 325 9.17 -7.00 -4.77
C LEU A 325 10.63 -6.57 -4.58
N SER A 326 11.00 -5.33 -4.93
CA SER A 326 12.38 -4.86 -4.70
C SER A 326 12.71 -4.67 -3.22
N SER A 327 11.79 -4.12 -2.42
CA SER A 327 11.91 -4.04 -0.95
C SER A 327 11.99 -5.43 -0.32
N GLN A 328 11.09 -6.34 -0.69
CA GLN A 328 11.14 -7.73 -0.23
C GLN A 328 12.49 -8.39 -0.54
N ARG A 329 13.04 -8.18 -1.73
CA ARG A 329 14.36 -8.72 -2.11
C ARG A 329 15.49 -8.17 -1.23
N ALA A 330 15.46 -6.88 -0.91
CA ALA A 330 16.45 -6.26 -0.04
C ALA A 330 16.37 -6.84 1.38
N ASP A 331 15.16 -6.90 1.95
CA ASP A 331 14.94 -7.47 3.28
C ASP A 331 15.42 -8.92 3.33
N HIS A 332 15.02 -9.72 2.35
CA HIS A 332 15.45 -11.10 2.21
C HIS A 332 16.97 -11.26 2.15
N ALA A 333 17.66 -10.41 1.40
CA ALA A 333 19.12 -10.44 1.31
C ALA A 333 19.77 -10.16 2.68
N THR A 334 19.22 -9.24 3.47
CA THR A 334 19.69 -8.97 4.84
C THR A 334 19.32 -10.08 5.82
N MET A 335 18.16 -10.71 5.66
CA MET A 335 17.71 -11.77 6.57
C MET A 335 18.56 -13.03 6.48
N VAL A 336 19.05 -13.38 5.29
CA VAL A 336 19.83 -14.61 5.10
C VAL A 336 21.35 -14.40 5.12
N ASP A 337 21.78 -13.17 5.37
CA ASP A 337 23.20 -12.81 5.47
C ASP A 337 23.68 -12.98 6.92
N ASP A 338 24.33 -14.12 7.18
CA ASP A 338 24.82 -14.49 8.51
C ASP A 338 25.88 -13.52 9.06
N ASP A 339 26.61 -12.81 8.19
CA ASP A 339 27.58 -11.80 8.61
C ASP A 339 26.90 -10.51 9.10
N SER A 340 25.66 -10.26 8.64
CA SER A 340 24.88 -9.08 9.01
C SER A 340 24.07 -9.27 10.30
N ILE A 341 23.74 -10.51 10.66
CA ILE A 341 22.96 -10.85 11.86
C ILE A 341 23.91 -11.19 13.00
N ARG A 342 24.39 -10.15 13.69
CA ARG A 342 25.14 -10.33 14.94
C ARG A 342 24.15 -10.58 16.08
N LEU A 343 24.18 -11.79 16.64
CA LEU A 343 23.47 -12.08 17.87
C LEU A 343 24.06 -11.24 19.03
N PRO A 344 23.24 -10.79 19.99
CA PRO A 344 23.75 -10.24 21.24
C PRO A 344 24.74 -11.21 21.89
N THR A 345 25.79 -10.70 22.53
CA THR A 345 26.80 -11.55 23.16
C THR A 345 26.21 -12.25 24.39
N VAL A 346 26.72 -13.45 24.70
CA VAL A 346 26.27 -14.19 25.89
C VAL A 346 26.53 -13.39 27.17
N ASP A 347 27.63 -12.64 27.21
CA ASP A 347 27.97 -11.77 28.32
C ASP A 347 26.96 -10.63 28.49
N SER A 348 26.45 -10.03 27.40
CA SER A 348 25.40 -9.01 27.52
C SER A 348 24.11 -9.57 28.10
N ILE A 349 23.77 -10.83 27.78
CA ILE A 349 22.59 -11.51 28.35
C ILE A 349 22.74 -11.71 29.86
N HIS A 350 23.94 -12.04 30.35
CA HIS A 350 24.19 -12.22 31.78
C HIS A 350 24.10 -10.93 32.60
N HIS A 351 24.24 -9.77 31.93
CA HIS A 351 24.15 -8.45 32.56
C HIS A 351 22.78 -7.80 32.36
N GLU A 352 21.86 -8.43 31.63
CA GLU A 352 20.49 -7.92 31.51
C GLU A 352 19.72 -8.13 32.82
N PRO A 353 19.15 -7.06 33.40
CA PRO A 353 18.39 -7.18 34.63
C PRO A 353 17.10 -7.98 34.38
N LEU A 354 16.73 -8.86 35.30
CA LEU A 354 15.52 -9.69 35.23
C LEU A 354 14.34 -9.05 35.99
N PRO A 355 13.08 -9.41 35.68
CA PRO A 355 11.93 -8.94 36.43
C PRO A 355 12.09 -9.09 37.95
N GLY A 356 12.24 -7.96 38.66
CA GLY A 356 12.48 -7.91 40.10
C GLY A 356 13.87 -7.43 40.52
N ASP A 357 14.84 -7.36 39.61
CA ASP A 357 16.16 -6.79 39.87
C ASP A 357 16.09 -5.26 40.02
N PRO A 358 17.00 -4.64 40.81
CA PRO A 358 16.98 -3.19 41.07
C PRO A 358 17.05 -2.33 39.79
N ASP A 359 17.73 -2.84 38.76
CA ASP A 359 17.94 -2.17 37.48
C ASP A 359 16.94 -2.62 36.40
N TRP A 360 15.99 -3.51 36.73
CA TRP A 360 14.96 -3.94 35.80
C TRP A 360 13.90 -2.87 35.64
N ASN A 361 13.85 -2.28 34.45
CA ASN A 361 12.84 -1.31 34.10
C ASN A 361 12.04 -1.81 32.88
N CYS A 362 10.81 -2.27 33.14
CA CYS A 362 9.81 -2.45 32.10
C CYS A 362 8.85 -1.25 32.17
N PRO A 363 9.16 -0.12 31.52
CA PRO A 363 8.29 1.03 31.55
C PRO A 363 6.95 0.63 30.90
N PHE A 364 5.89 0.58 31.70
CA PHE A 364 4.55 0.59 31.14
C PHE A 364 4.37 1.93 30.44
N VAL A 365 4.45 1.92 29.11
CA VAL A 365 4.10 3.07 28.29
C VAL A 365 2.57 3.18 28.31
N TRP A 366 2.04 3.79 29.36
CA TRP A 366 0.68 4.30 29.35
C TRP A 366 0.66 5.47 28.37
N ARG A 367 0.10 5.24 27.18
CA ARG A 367 -0.33 6.37 26.36
C ARG A 367 -1.49 7.00 27.10
N ASP A 368 -1.26 8.16 27.70
CA ASP A 368 -2.35 9.06 28.01
C ASP A 368 -3.07 9.31 26.68
N HIS A 369 -4.34 8.93 26.57
CA HIS A 369 -5.11 9.12 25.34
C HIS A 369 -5.37 10.62 25.02
N ALA A 370 -4.81 11.52 25.83
CA ALA A 370 -4.52 12.89 25.44
C ALA A 370 -3.47 12.88 24.31
N TYR A 371 -3.96 12.83 23.07
CA TYR A 371 -3.18 12.99 21.84
C TYR A 371 -2.46 14.34 21.82
N GLU A 372 -1.34 14.46 22.52
CA GLU A 372 -0.35 15.49 22.25
C GLU A 372 0.62 14.97 21.19
N ALA A 373 0.92 15.81 20.20
CA ALA A 373 1.95 15.52 19.22
C ALA A 373 3.26 15.25 19.98
N VAL A 374 3.91 14.12 19.69
CA VAL A 374 5.18 13.71 20.33
C VAL A 374 6.09 14.93 20.44
N PRO A 375 6.53 15.34 21.65
CA PRO A 375 7.47 16.44 21.81
C PRO A 375 8.70 16.17 20.93
N GLY A 376 8.87 16.96 19.86
CA GLY A 376 9.91 16.75 18.84
C GLY A 376 9.42 16.37 17.45
N TRP A 377 8.15 15.96 17.27
CA TRP A 377 7.57 15.70 15.93
C TRP A 377 7.62 16.93 15.04
N ASN A 378 7.36 18.13 15.57
CA ASN A 378 7.47 19.38 14.82
C ASN A 378 8.92 19.71 14.42
N LYS A 379 9.92 19.35 15.25
CA LYS A 379 11.35 19.46 14.89
C LYS A 379 11.74 18.43 13.81
N TYR A 380 11.26 17.20 13.92
CA TYR A 380 11.47 16.15 12.92
C TYR A 380 10.82 16.51 11.56
N LYS A 381 9.64 17.13 11.59
CA LYS A 381 8.92 17.63 10.40
C LYS A 381 9.65 18.79 9.73
N GLN A 382 10.31 19.67 10.50
CA GLN A 382 11.19 20.71 9.96
C GLN A 382 12.46 20.10 9.34
N TYR A 383 13.08 19.13 10.00
CA TYR A 383 14.28 18.43 9.50
C TYR A 383 14.04 17.69 8.17
N ILE A 384 12.89 17.02 8.04
CA ILE A 384 12.47 16.38 6.77
C ILE A 384 12.21 17.41 5.67
N ARG A 385 11.67 18.59 6.03
CA ARG A 385 11.41 19.68 5.08
C ARG A 385 12.69 20.34 4.58
N THR A 386 13.70 20.51 5.43
CA THR A 386 15.01 21.05 5.03
C THR A 386 15.76 20.07 4.13
N ILE A 387 15.70 18.76 4.38
CA ILE A 387 16.30 17.74 3.49
C ILE A 387 15.61 17.70 2.13
N LYS A 388 14.28 17.92 2.05
CA LYS A 388 13.57 18.03 0.77
C LYS A 388 13.98 19.27 -0.05
N ALA A 389 14.50 20.31 0.59
CA ALA A 389 14.93 21.54 -0.07
C ALA A 389 16.35 21.44 -0.67
N GLU A 390 17.23 20.59 -0.11
CA GLU A 390 18.60 20.34 -0.62
C GLU A 390 18.64 19.31 -1.76
N ARG A 391 17.66 19.35 -2.67
CA ARG A 391 17.63 18.53 -3.88
C ARG A 391 18.38 19.24 -5.02
N LYS A 392 19.70 19.40 -4.88
CA LYS A 392 20.58 19.70 -6.01
C LYS A 392 21.26 18.40 -6.41
N GLU A 393 21.04 17.98 -7.66
CA GLU A 393 21.71 16.85 -8.34
C GLU A 393 21.14 15.45 -8.05
N GLY A 394 20.00 15.14 -8.66
CA GLY A 394 19.74 13.87 -9.37
C GLY A 394 19.77 12.51 -8.65
N HIS A 395 20.31 12.39 -7.44
CA HIS A 395 20.44 11.13 -6.70
C HIS A 395 19.68 11.21 -5.38
N ALA A 396 19.00 10.12 -5.01
CA ALA A 396 18.29 10.03 -3.75
C ALA A 396 19.30 9.89 -2.59
N ASN A 397 19.41 10.93 -1.75
CA ASN A 397 20.24 10.94 -0.52
C ASN A 397 19.85 9.89 0.54
N THR A 398 18.84 9.05 0.28
CA THR A 398 18.49 7.92 1.16
C THR A 398 19.59 6.85 1.18
N TYR A 399 20.29 6.62 0.06
CA TYR A 399 21.43 5.68 0.04
C TYR A 399 22.58 6.15 0.94
N ASP A 400 22.79 7.47 1.01
CA ASP A 400 23.91 8.08 1.74
C ASP A 400 23.66 8.15 3.26
N PHE A 401 22.38 8.17 3.69
CA PHE A 401 22.01 8.02 5.10
C PHE A 401 22.40 6.64 5.66
N PHE A 402 22.04 5.56 4.96
CA PHE A 402 22.40 4.22 5.39
C PHE A 402 23.89 3.95 5.26
N HIS A 403 24.58 4.54 4.27
CA HIS A 403 26.03 4.40 4.14
C HIS A 403 26.79 5.11 5.28
N ARG A 404 26.35 6.31 5.69
CA ARG A 404 26.91 7.03 6.85
C ARG A 404 26.60 6.36 8.19
N MET A 405 25.38 5.85 8.34
CA MET A 405 24.98 5.14 9.58
C MET A 405 25.71 3.79 9.68
N ARG A 406 25.86 3.08 8.56
CA ARG A 406 26.66 1.85 8.44
C ARG A 406 28.15 2.12 8.70
N GLN A 407 28.73 3.21 8.17
CA GLN A 407 30.13 3.55 8.47
C GLN A 407 30.36 3.91 9.95
N ARG A 408 29.41 4.61 10.59
CA ARG A 408 29.46 4.90 12.04
C ARG A 408 29.29 3.66 12.92
N LEU A 409 28.57 2.66 12.45
CA LEU A 409 28.36 1.39 13.16
C LEU A 409 29.47 0.37 12.91
N LEU A 410 30.29 0.55 11.86
CA LEU A 410 31.38 -0.35 11.47
C LEU A 410 32.78 0.18 11.82
N SER A 411 32.92 1.45 12.24
CA SER A 411 34.17 1.94 12.80
C SER A 411 34.29 1.47 14.26
N ASP A 412 34.97 0.35 14.46
CA ASP A 412 35.28 -0.28 15.74
C ASP A 412 36.25 0.56 16.62
N ASP A 413 35.90 1.81 16.92
CA ASP A 413 36.57 2.58 17.97
C ASP A 413 35.51 3.11 18.94
N GLU A 414 35.30 2.36 20.03
CA GLU A 414 34.72 2.88 21.26
C GLU A 414 35.61 4.01 21.80
N THR A 415 35.37 5.24 21.37
CA THR A 415 35.90 6.44 22.01
C THR A 415 34.78 7.42 22.29
N PHE A 416 34.06 7.19 23.38
CA PHE A 416 33.48 8.29 24.16
C PHE A 416 34.60 8.92 25.00
N ALA A 417 35.51 9.64 24.37
CA ALA A 417 36.43 10.54 25.05
C ALA A 417 36.98 11.60 24.08
N THR A 418 36.60 12.85 24.35
CA THR A 418 37.46 14.04 24.36
C THR A 418 38.56 14.14 23.30
N ASP A 419 38.35 14.99 22.30
CA ASP A 419 39.44 15.84 21.81
C ASP A 419 38.90 17.21 21.41
N ASP A 420 38.98 18.11 22.39
CA ASP A 420 38.98 19.55 22.24
C ASP A 420 40.29 19.96 21.54
N SER A 421 40.30 20.10 20.21
CA SER A 421 41.28 20.95 19.52
C SER A 421 40.90 21.22 18.06
N GLY A 422 39.84 22.00 17.85
CA GLY A 422 39.53 22.60 16.56
C GLY A 422 38.91 23.98 16.76
N PRO A 423 39.21 25.00 15.94
CA PRO A 423 38.84 26.40 16.20
C PRO A 423 37.34 26.72 15.97
N PHE A 424 36.46 25.72 16.04
CA PHE A 424 35.01 25.86 15.91
C PHE A 424 34.25 25.19 17.06
N ALA A 425 34.77 25.33 18.28
CA ALA A 425 34.04 25.02 19.51
C ALA A 425 32.98 26.11 19.77
N GLY A 426 31.89 26.05 19.01
CA GLY A 426 30.65 26.78 19.28
C GLY A 426 29.69 25.87 20.04
N ASP A 427 29.55 26.14 21.32
CA ASP A 427 28.80 25.38 22.31
C ASP A 427 27.33 25.14 21.90
N TRP A 428 27.01 23.92 21.43
CA TRP A 428 25.65 23.53 21.04
C TRP A 428 24.65 23.69 22.20
N ALA A 429 25.13 23.59 23.44
CA ALA A 429 24.33 23.78 24.66
C ALA A 429 23.89 25.24 24.87
N GLN A 430 24.64 26.23 24.38
CA GLN A 430 24.24 27.65 24.45
C GLN A 430 23.13 28.01 23.45
N SER A 431 22.99 27.25 22.35
CA SER A 431 21.94 27.51 21.34
C SER A 431 20.52 27.17 21.81
N ILE A 432 20.38 26.54 22.98
CA ILE A 432 19.10 26.07 23.55
C ILE A 432 18.76 26.69 24.92
N GLY A 433 19.49 27.72 25.37
CA GLY A 433 19.05 28.61 26.45
C GLY A 433 18.96 27.98 27.84
N LEU A 434 19.82 27.00 28.15
CA LEU A 434 19.90 26.41 29.49
C LEU A 434 21.04 27.08 30.28
N GLU A 435 20.71 28.05 31.14
CA GLU A 435 21.65 28.64 32.09
C GLU A 435 21.53 28.00 33.48
N GLY A 436 22.68 27.56 34.02
CA GLY A 436 22.94 27.29 35.44
C GLY A 436 22.51 25.91 35.96
N ALA A 437 23.27 25.20 36.81
CA ALA A 437 24.60 25.39 37.37
C ALA A 437 25.17 23.98 37.65
N GLU A 438 26.49 23.87 37.65
CA GLU A 438 27.23 22.61 37.78
C GLU A 438 26.89 21.78 39.02
N THR A 439 27.18 20.49 38.88
CA THR A 439 27.30 19.44 39.89
C THR A 439 26.03 18.65 40.25
N THR A 440 25.77 17.59 39.48
CA THR A 440 25.59 16.22 40.01
C THR A 440 25.39 15.22 38.88
N ARG A 441 26.18 14.13 38.93
CA ARG A 441 25.92 12.88 38.21
C ARG A 441 24.54 12.35 38.62
N GLY A 442 23.74 11.93 37.64
CA GLY A 442 22.64 11.00 37.84
C GLY A 442 21.21 11.58 37.80
N THR A 443 20.36 10.81 37.12
CA THR A 443 18.88 10.77 37.24
C THR A 443 18.06 11.86 36.55
N THR A 444 17.53 11.52 35.37
CA THR A 444 16.16 11.87 34.99
C THR A 444 15.23 11.35 36.11
N ARG A 445 14.73 12.24 36.97
CA ARG A 445 13.75 11.87 37.99
C ARG A 445 12.41 11.58 37.31
N CYS A 446 12.14 10.30 37.07
CA CYS A 446 10.78 9.80 37.00
C CYS A 446 10.16 9.91 38.40
N TRP A 447 8.98 10.50 38.48
CA TRP A 447 8.24 10.72 39.71
C TRP A 447 7.77 9.38 40.27
N THR A 448 8.32 8.93 41.41
CA THR A 448 7.87 7.75 42.15
C THR A 448 7.38 8.16 43.53
N GLY A 449 6.08 8.39 43.70
CA GLY A 449 5.48 8.65 45.00
C GLY A 449 3.97 8.39 45.00
N PRO A 450 3.38 7.84 46.09
CA PRO A 450 1.94 7.66 46.20
C PRO A 450 1.23 9.02 46.31
N PRO A 451 -0.06 9.14 45.92
CA PRO A 451 -0.71 10.44 45.77
C PRO A 451 -1.01 11.07 47.13
N SER A 452 -0.18 12.00 47.59
CA SER A 452 -0.50 12.87 48.72
C SER A 452 -1.17 14.16 48.22
N ARG A 453 -2.50 14.21 48.43
CA ARG A 453 -3.36 15.39 48.58
C ARG A 453 -3.02 16.63 47.74
N ILE A 454 -3.71 16.78 46.61
CA ILE A 454 -3.84 18.06 45.91
C ILE A 454 -4.81 18.94 46.71
N HIS A 455 -4.30 20.01 47.32
CA HIS A 455 -5.09 21.12 47.84
C HIS A 455 -5.61 21.96 46.66
N TYR A 456 -6.92 22.15 46.59
CA TYR A 456 -7.52 23.16 45.72
C TYR A 456 -7.21 24.56 46.27
N TYR A 457 -6.60 25.41 45.45
CA TYR A 457 -6.73 26.86 45.56
C TYR A 457 -7.32 27.38 44.26
N GLY A 458 -8.47 28.05 44.38
CA GLY A 458 -9.21 28.64 43.28
C GLY A 458 -8.60 29.95 42.77
N PHE A 459 -8.98 30.31 41.55
CA PHE A 459 -9.89 31.42 41.26
C PHE A 459 -10.61 31.12 39.94
#